data_AF-A0A523PFI0-F1
#
_entry.id   AF-A0A523PFI0-F1
#
_cell.length_a   1.000
_cell.length_b   1.000
_cell.length_c   1.000
_cell.angle_alpha   90.00
_cell.angle_beta   90.00
_cell.angle_gamma   90.00
#
_symmetry.space_group_name_H-M   'P 1'
#
loop_
_entity.id
_entity.type
_entity.pdbx_description
1 polymer ?
#
loop_
_entity_poly.entity_id
_entity_poly.type
_entity_poly.pdbx_seq_one_letter_code
_entity_poly.pdbx_strand_id
1 'polypeptide(L)'
;MSDTLYKVYKVLFLCTGNSCRSIMAESILNRIGQGRFSAYSAGSHPTGSVNPHTLALLTRFEHPIADLRSKSWDEFCGENAPTMDFVITVCDQAAGEACPVWPGKPVTVHWGLPDPAKFEGTKAETQAFFTEIYGRINNTLSVFVNLPLEKPDAETLRRKLADLSELSSGVAGAICTHPSDHA
;
A
#
# COMPACT_ATOMS: atom_id res chain seq x y z
N MET A 1 -8.28 -28.29 -23.14
CA MET A 1 -8.62 -27.23 -22.18
C MET A 1 -7.52 -26.19 -22.32
N SER A 2 -7.81 -25.07 -23.01
CA SER A 2 -6.81 -24.02 -23.25
C SER A 2 -6.47 -23.36 -21.92
N ASP A 3 -5.27 -23.62 -21.43
CA ASP A 3 -4.66 -22.93 -20.31
C ASP A 3 -4.12 -21.59 -20.86
N THR A 4 -5.01 -20.61 -21.00
CA THR A 4 -4.59 -19.25 -21.30
C THR A 4 -3.88 -18.73 -20.05
N LEU A 5 -2.55 -18.82 -20.04
CA LEU A 5 -1.67 -18.27 -19.00
C LEU A 5 -1.90 -16.77 -18.88
N TYR A 6 -2.87 -16.35 -18.06
CA TYR A 6 -3.06 -14.94 -17.72
C TYR A 6 -1.83 -14.46 -16.97
N LYS A 7 -1.23 -13.35 -17.45
CA LYS A 7 -0.11 -12.71 -16.79
C LYS A 7 -0.52 -12.29 -15.38
N VAL A 8 0.19 -12.77 -14.36
CA VAL A 8 0.06 -12.29 -12.98
C VAL A 8 0.91 -11.05 -12.82
N TYR A 9 0.29 -9.92 -12.46
CA TYR A 9 0.98 -8.66 -12.26
C TYR A 9 1.61 -8.58 -10.87
N LYS A 10 2.92 -8.29 -10.80
CA LYS A 10 3.64 -8.16 -9.54
C LYS A 10 3.68 -6.70 -9.08
N VAL A 11 3.24 -6.46 -7.85
CA VAL A 11 3.10 -5.11 -7.28
C VAL A 11 3.90 -5.01 -5.99
N LEU A 12 4.78 -4.01 -5.90
CA LEU A 12 5.56 -3.73 -4.70
C LEU A 12 5.07 -2.43 -4.02
N PHE A 13 4.59 -2.55 -2.78
CA PHE A 13 4.23 -1.41 -1.94
C PHE A 13 5.38 -0.98 -1.04
N LEU A 14 5.77 0.28 -1.13
CA LEU A 14 6.88 0.84 -0.37
C LEU A 14 6.39 1.85 0.66
N CYS A 15 6.83 1.69 1.89
CA CYS A 15 6.78 2.77 2.88
C CYS A 15 8.11 2.88 3.62
N THR A 16 8.25 3.76 4.60
CA THR A 16 9.51 3.90 5.34
C THR A 16 9.76 2.65 6.20
N GLY A 17 8.82 2.33 7.11
CA GLY A 17 9.03 1.30 8.13
C GLY A 17 8.61 -0.13 7.77
N ASN A 18 7.90 -0.33 6.66
CA ASN A 18 7.21 -1.60 6.35
C ASN A 18 6.51 -2.23 7.56
N SER A 19 5.68 -1.41 8.23
CA SER A 19 5.05 -1.79 9.49
C SER A 19 3.52 -1.66 9.46
N CYS A 20 2.99 -0.66 8.75
CA CYS A 20 1.56 -0.37 8.67
C CYS A 20 1.02 -0.38 7.23
N ARG A 21 1.09 0.76 6.54
CA ARG A 21 0.42 1.02 5.25
C ARG A 21 0.76 0.00 4.15
N SER A 22 2.05 -0.26 3.93
CA SER A 22 2.47 -1.20 2.87
C SER A 22 2.08 -2.65 3.18
N ILE A 23 2.06 -3.04 4.47
CA ILE A 23 1.57 -4.36 4.91
C ILE A 23 0.05 -4.49 4.70
N MET A 24 -0.71 -3.44 5.00
CA MET A 24 -2.15 -3.40 4.70
C MET A 24 -2.41 -3.54 3.20
N ALA A 25 -1.67 -2.77 2.38
CA ALA A 25 -1.82 -2.80 0.93
C ALA A 25 -1.47 -4.17 0.31
N GLU A 26 -0.38 -4.80 0.77
CA GLU A 26 -0.02 -6.18 0.37
C GLU A 26 -1.15 -7.15 0.66
N SER A 27 -1.67 -7.13 1.90
CA SER A 27 -2.72 -8.06 2.35
C SER A 27 -4.03 -7.87 1.57
N ILE A 28 -4.45 -6.61 1.39
CA ILE A 28 -5.67 -6.27 0.66
C ILE A 28 -5.54 -6.70 -0.80
N LEU A 29 -4.45 -6.35 -1.49
CA LEU A 29 -4.31 -6.65 -2.91
C LEU A 29 -4.22 -8.17 -3.17
N ASN A 30 -3.50 -8.91 -2.33
CA ASN A 30 -3.45 -10.38 -2.46
C ASN A 30 -4.83 -11.03 -2.28
N ARG A 31 -5.72 -10.45 -1.48
CA ARG A 31 -7.11 -10.91 -1.36
C ARG A 31 -7.95 -10.54 -2.58
N ILE A 32 -8.03 -9.25 -2.91
CA ILE A 32 -9.00 -8.76 -3.92
C ILE A 32 -8.49 -8.94 -5.35
N GLY A 33 -7.20 -9.19 -5.54
CA GLY A 33 -6.57 -9.42 -6.84
C GLY A 33 -6.92 -10.77 -7.47
N GLN A 34 -7.45 -11.73 -6.70
CA GLN A 34 -8.00 -13.02 -7.18
C GLN A 34 -7.10 -13.74 -8.20
N GLY A 35 -5.79 -13.80 -7.93
CA GLY A 35 -4.81 -14.47 -8.79
C GLY A 35 -4.33 -13.67 -10.00
N ARG A 36 -4.90 -12.49 -10.29
CA ARG A 36 -4.40 -11.55 -11.31
C ARG A 36 -3.22 -10.73 -10.82
N PHE A 37 -3.06 -10.59 -9.50
CA PHE A 37 -2.01 -9.82 -8.87
C PHE A 37 -1.27 -10.65 -7.83
N SER A 38 0.04 -10.38 -7.70
CA SER A 38 0.87 -10.84 -6.60
C SER A 38 1.50 -9.62 -5.95
N ALA A 39 1.08 -9.34 -4.72
CA ALA A 39 1.49 -8.17 -3.98
C ALA A 39 2.61 -8.50 -3.00
N TYR A 40 3.55 -7.56 -2.89
CA TYR A 40 4.68 -7.56 -1.98
C TYR A 40 4.75 -6.20 -1.28
N SER A 41 5.38 -6.14 -0.12
CA SER A 41 5.70 -4.87 0.54
C SER A 41 7.14 -4.84 1.04
N ALA A 42 7.70 -3.63 1.13
CA ALA A 42 9.01 -3.42 1.71
C ALA A 42 9.16 -2.01 2.31
N GLY A 43 10.27 -1.82 3.01
CA GLY A 43 10.63 -0.61 3.73
C GLY A 43 11.98 -0.09 3.26
N SER A 44 12.13 1.23 3.16
CA SER A 44 13.47 1.82 3.00
C SER A 44 14.27 1.78 4.30
N HIS A 45 13.57 1.89 5.44
CA HIS A 45 14.10 1.76 6.79
C HIS A 45 13.16 0.85 7.61
N PRO A 46 13.13 -0.46 7.31
CA PRO A 46 12.17 -1.37 7.94
C PRO A 46 12.34 -1.39 9.46
N THR A 47 11.22 -1.41 10.19
CA THR A 47 11.22 -1.44 11.66
C THR A 47 11.61 -2.81 12.22
N GLY A 48 11.68 -3.85 11.39
CA GLY A 48 11.96 -5.23 11.79
C GLY A 48 10.73 -5.99 12.31
N SER A 49 9.64 -5.29 12.65
CA SER A 49 8.36 -5.90 13.04
C SER A 49 7.16 -5.18 12.45
N VAL A 50 6.10 -5.93 12.15
CA VAL A 50 4.80 -5.37 11.75
C VAL A 50 4.11 -4.74 12.96
N ASN A 51 3.42 -3.61 12.75
CA ASN A 51 2.72 -2.91 13.82
C ASN A 51 1.59 -3.80 14.40
N PRO A 52 1.51 -3.97 15.73
CA PRO A 52 0.47 -4.81 16.34
C PRO A 52 -0.97 -4.38 15.99
N HIS A 53 -1.23 -3.09 15.83
CA HIS A 53 -2.55 -2.59 15.42
C HIS A 53 -2.87 -2.99 13.97
N THR A 54 -1.87 -3.03 13.09
CA THR A 54 -2.03 -3.54 11.72
C THR A 54 -2.37 -5.03 11.73
N LEU A 55 -1.64 -5.84 12.50
CA LEU A 55 -1.92 -7.28 12.61
C LEU A 55 -3.31 -7.55 13.21
N ALA A 56 -3.69 -6.80 14.26
CA ALA A 56 -5.00 -6.92 14.88
C ALA A 56 -6.13 -6.54 13.91
N LEU A 57 -5.95 -5.46 13.14
CA LEU A 57 -6.91 -5.03 12.14
C LEU A 57 -7.06 -6.04 11.01
N LEU A 58 -5.94 -6.55 10.48
CA LEU A 58 -5.93 -7.54 9.41
C LEU A 58 -6.58 -8.86 9.87
N THR A 59 -6.27 -9.31 11.08
CA THR A 59 -6.94 -10.46 11.71
C THR A 59 -8.44 -10.25 11.82
N ARG A 60 -8.88 -9.07 12.29
CA ARG A 60 -10.31 -8.73 12.42
C ARG A 60 -11.04 -8.73 11.08
N PHE A 61 -10.36 -8.34 10.00
CA PHE A 61 -10.88 -8.43 8.64
C PHE A 61 -10.55 -9.77 7.96
N GLU A 62 -10.12 -10.78 8.72
CA GLU A 62 -9.89 -12.17 8.30
C GLU A 62 -8.76 -12.36 7.28
N HIS A 63 -7.79 -11.45 7.23
CA HIS A 63 -6.63 -11.56 6.32
C HIS A 63 -5.64 -12.60 6.83
N PRO A 64 -5.00 -13.37 5.94
CA PRO A 64 -3.83 -14.15 6.30
C PRO A 64 -2.72 -13.22 6.82
N ILE A 65 -2.17 -13.51 7.99
CA ILE A 65 -1.09 -12.71 8.60
C ILE A 65 0.20 -13.48 8.85
N ALA A 66 0.21 -14.80 8.66
CA ALA A 66 1.32 -15.68 9.07
C ALA A 66 2.64 -15.33 8.38
N ASP A 67 2.58 -14.94 7.10
CA ASP A 67 3.76 -14.65 6.28
C ASP A 67 4.12 -13.16 6.23
N LEU A 68 3.37 -12.30 6.94
CA LEU A 68 3.62 -10.86 6.96
C LEU A 68 4.83 -10.54 7.83
N ARG A 69 5.77 -9.79 7.26
CA ARG A 69 6.98 -9.35 7.95
C ARG A 69 7.45 -7.99 7.46
N SER A 70 8.13 -7.26 8.33
CA SER A 70 8.85 -6.02 7.99
C SER A 70 10.19 -6.38 7.36
N LYS A 71 10.47 -5.85 6.17
CA LYS A 71 11.65 -6.21 5.35
C LYS A 71 12.19 -5.05 4.52
N SER A 72 13.49 -5.09 4.25
CA SER A 72 14.15 -4.06 3.44
C SER A 72 13.74 -4.21 1.97
N TRP A 73 13.64 -3.08 1.29
CA TRP A 73 13.45 -3.03 -0.15
C TRP A 73 14.64 -3.60 -0.96
N ASP A 74 15.79 -3.80 -0.32
CA ASP A 74 17.00 -4.34 -0.95
C ASP A 74 16.77 -5.78 -1.43
N GLU A 75 15.87 -6.51 -0.76
CA GLU A 75 15.43 -7.85 -1.17
C GLU A 75 14.81 -7.87 -2.57
N PHE A 76 14.32 -6.72 -3.04
CA PHE A 76 13.66 -6.55 -4.33
C PHE A 76 14.54 -5.85 -5.38
N CYS A 77 15.80 -5.55 -5.05
CA CYS A 77 16.74 -4.82 -5.91
C CYS A 77 17.82 -5.71 -6.54
N GLY A 78 18.01 -6.93 -6.01
CA GLY A 78 19.04 -7.85 -6.48
C GLY A 78 18.73 -8.54 -7.81
N GLU A 79 19.73 -9.17 -8.42
CA GLU A 79 19.60 -9.90 -9.71
C GLU A 79 18.59 -11.05 -9.67
N ASN A 80 18.39 -11.65 -8.48
CA ASN A 80 17.43 -12.73 -8.25
C ASN A 80 16.06 -12.23 -7.78
N ALA A 81 15.86 -10.91 -7.68
CA ALA A 81 14.61 -10.34 -7.24
C ALA A 81 13.50 -10.57 -8.28
N PRO A 82 12.26 -10.78 -7.83
CA PRO A 82 11.13 -10.83 -8.75
C PRO A 82 10.99 -9.49 -9.49
N THR A 83 10.94 -9.53 -10.82
CA THR A 83 10.66 -8.35 -11.64
C THR A 83 9.27 -7.81 -11.33
N MET A 84 9.19 -6.55 -10.89
CA MET A 84 7.93 -5.89 -10.60
C MET A 84 7.32 -5.30 -11.86
N ASP A 85 6.00 -5.35 -11.97
CA ASP A 85 5.25 -4.58 -12.98
C ASP A 85 4.93 -3.18 -12.45
N PHE A 86 4.65 -3.09 -11.14
CA PHE A 86 4.25 -1.86 -10.46
C PHE A 86 5.03 -1.66 -9.15
N VAL A 87 5.44 -0.42 -8.91
CA VAL A 87 5.98 0.04 -7.62
C VAL A 87 5.13 1.20 -7.13
N ILE A 88 4.59 1.08 -5.93
CA ILE A 88 3.66 2.06 -5.35
C ILE A 88 4.21 2.53 -4.02
N THR A 89 4.62 3.80 -3.94
CA THR A 89 5.07 4.41 -2.69
C THR A 89 3.87 4.97 -1.93
N VAL A 90 3.69 4.57 -0.67
CA VAL A 90 2.54 4.95 0.17
C VAL A 90 2.89 5.93 1.30
N CYS A 91 4.13 6.42 1.32
CA CYS A 91 4.55 7.54 2.17
C CYS A 91 5.46 8.50 1.40
N ASP A 92 5.40 9.77 1.76
CA ASP A 92 6.14 10.85 1.09
C ASP A 92 7.65 10.66 1.23
N GLN A 93 8.11 10.16 2.37
CA GLN A 93 9.53 9.89 2.62
C GLN A 93 10.09 8.79 1.70
N ALA A 94 9.33 7.71 1.44
CA ALA A 94 9.78 6.67 0.51
C ALA A 94 9.77 7.14 -0.95
N ALA A 95 8.97 8.16 -1.29
CA ALA A 95 8.97 8.75 -2.62
C ALA A 95 10.17 9.70 -2.84
N GLY A 96 10.72 10.30 -1.78
CA GLY A 96 11.81 11.27 -1.83
C GLY A 96 13.22 10.70 -1.63
N GLU A 97 13.35 9.45 -1.16
CA GLU A 97 14.63 8.76 -1.04
C GLU A 97 15.12 8.28 -2.42
N ALA A 98 16.45 8.20 -2.60
CA ALA A 98 17.06 7.75 -3.85
C ALA A 98 16.67 6.28 -4.12
N CYS A 99 15.56 6.10 -4.82
CA CYS A 99 15.02 4.78 -5.12
C CYS A 99 16.07 3.95 -5.86
N PRO A 100 16.29 2.70 -5.44
CA PRO A 100 17.14 1.78 -6.18
C PRO A 100 16.61 1.57 -7.60
N VAL A 101 17.51 1.22 -8.52
CA VAL A 101 17.13 0.90 -9.90
C VAL A 101 16.39 -0.44 -9.89
N TRP A 102 15.08 -0.40 -10.05
CA TRP A 102 14.24 -1.60 -10.10
C TRP A 102 14.49 -2.40 -11.39
N PRO A 103 14.75 -3.72 -11.30
CA PRO A 103 14.76 -4.60 -12.46
C PRO A 103 13.46 -4.49 -13.26
N GLY A 104 13.55 -4.46 -14.59
CA GLY A 104 12.39 -4.43 -15.49
C GLY A 104 11.70 -3.07 -15.67
N LYS A 105 12.16 -1.99 -15.00
CA LYS A 105 11.61 -0.62 -15.11
C LYS A 105 10.09 -0.56 -14.88
N PRO A 106 9.62 -0.97 -13.68
CA PRO A 106 8.20 -0.95 -13.33
C PRO A 106 7.57 0.43 -13.49
N VAL A 107 6.25 0.43 -13.69
CA VAL A 107 5.44 1.64 -13.55
C VAL A 107 5.45 2.05 -12.07
N THR A 108 5.97 3.24 -11.79
CA THR A 108 6.10 3.76 -10.42
C THR A 108 5.12 4.89 -10.19
N VAL A 109 4.35 4.83 -9.10
CA VAL A 109 3.43 5.89 -8.67
C VAL A 109 3.48 6.11 -7.15
N HIS A 110 2.95 7.25 -6.72
CA HIS A 110 2.90 7.63 -5.32
C HIS A 110 1.45 7.86 -4.87
N TRP A 111 1.05 7.19 -3.79
CA TRP A 111 -0.25 7.30 -3.12
C TRP A 111 -0.03 7.76 -1.68
N GLY A 112 0.12 9.06 -1.49
CA GLY A 112 0.36 9.65 -0.17
C GLY A 112 -0.74 9.30 0.82
N LEU A 113 -0.38 8.51 1.84
CA LEU A 113 -1.28 8.12 2.93
C LEU A 113 -0.74 8.63 4.28
N PRO A 114 -1.60 9.20 5.14
CA PRO A 114 -1.21 9.59 6.49
C PRO A 114 -0.59 8.42 7.25
N ASP A 115 0.39 8.70 8.12
CA ASP A 115 1.07 7.65 8.88
C ASP A 115 0.30 7.28 10.15
N PRO A 116 -0.37 6.10 10.20
CA PRO A 116 -1.11 5.71 11.39
C PRO A 116 -0.21 5.43 12.60
N ALA A 117 1.10 5.20 12.40
CA ALA A 117 2.02 5.00 13.51
C ALA A 117 2.37 6.29 14.26
N LYS A 118 2.12 7.47 13.66
CA LYS A 118 2.38 8.78 14.27
C LYS A 118 1.12 9.38 14.91
N PHE A 119 -0.01 8.69 14.85
CA PHE A 119 -1.25 9.17 15.43
C PHE A 119 -1.22 9.02 16.96
N GLU A 120 -1.50 10.12 17.66
CA GLU A 120 -1.61 10.14 19.11
C GLU A 120 -3.07 10.37 19.50
N GLY A 121 -3.62 9.47 20.30
CA GLY A 121 -4.99 9.54 20.76
C GLY A 121 -5.34 8.35 21.66
N THR A 122 -6.59 8.26 22.05
CA THR A 122 -7.11 7.11 22.77
C THR A 122 -7.01 5.84 21.93
N LYS A 123 -7.14 4.68 22.60
CA LYS A 123 -7.18 3.38 21.92
C LYS A 123 -8.29 3.31 20.85
N ALA A 124 -9.45 3.89 21.14
CA ALA A 124 -10.59 3.91 20.23
C ALA A 124 -10.30 4.78 19.00
N GLU A 125 -9.74 5.98 19.19
CA GLU A 125 -9.35 6.87 18.10
C GLU A 125 -8.24 6.26 17.23
N THR A 126 -7.25 5.61 17.85
CA THR A 126 -6.19 4.89 17.14
C THR A 126 -6.78 3.80 16.26
N GLN A 127 -7.70 2.98 16.80
CA GLN A 127 -8.35 1.93 16.02
C GLN A 127 -9.21 2.48 14.89
N ALA A 128 -9.92 3.58 15.13
CA ALA A 128 -10.71 4.27 14.11
C ALA A 128 -9.81 4.77 12.98
N PHE A 129 -8.68 5.40 13.30
CA PHE A 129 -7.73 5.91 12.31
C PHE A 129 -7.09 4.78 11.49
N PHE A 130 -6.67 3.68 12.13
CA PHE A 130 -6.18 2.50 11.41
C PHE A 130 -7.24 1.92 10.46
N THR A 131 -8.51 1.90 10.88
CA THR A 131 -9.64 1.44 10.04
C THR A 131 -9.89 2.38 8.87
N GLU A 132 -9.78 3.69 9.09
CA GLU A 132 -9.90 4.70 8.04
C GLU A 132 -8.81 4.52 6.97
N ILE A 133 -7.55 4.40 7.38
CA ILE A 133 -6.42 4.17 6.47
C ILE A 133 -6.61 2.87 5.68
N TYR A 134 -7.05 1.79 6.34
CA TYR A 134 -7.41 0.55 5.65
C TYR A 134 -8.50 0.78 4.60
N GLY A 135 -9.55 1.52 4.94
CA GLY A 135 -10.64 1.86 4.01
C GLY A 135 -10.16 2.64 2.79
N ARG A 136 -9.30 3.65 2.99
CA ARG A 136 -8.67 4.41 1.90
C ARG A 136 -7.90 3.48 0.96
N ILE A 137 -6.99 2.66 1.51
CA ILE A 137 -6.20 1.68 0.73
C ILE A 137 -7.13 0.72 -0.03
N ASN A 138 -8.14 0.18 0.63
CA ASN A 138 -9.06 -0.77 0.03
C ASN A 138 -9.85 -0.17 -1.13
N ASN A 139 -10.33 1.07 -0.98
CA ASN A 139 -11.06 1.76 -2.04
C ASN A 139 -10.16 2.03 -3.25
N THR A 140 -8.94 2.55 -3.02
CA THR A 140 -7.96 2.78 -4.08
C THR A 140 -7.60 1.47 -4.81
N LEU A 141 -7.34 0.39 -4.07
CA LEU A 141 -7.01 -0.90 -4.67
C LEU A 141 -8.18 -1.55 -5.40
N SER A 142 -9.41 -1.33 -4.93
CA SER A 142 -10.61 -1.83 -5.61
C SER A 142 -10.77 -1.21 -7.00
N VAL A 143 -10.41 0.07 -7.17
CA VAL A 143 -10.38 0.69 -8.51
C VAL A 143 -9.19 0.15 -9.31
N PHE A 144 -8.01 0.04 -8.69
CA PHE A 144 -6.78 -0.47 -9.33
C PHE A 144 -6.97 -1.85 -9.97
N VAL A 145 -7.56 -2.82 -9.26
CA VAL A 145 -7.73 -4.19 -9.80
C VAL A 145 -8.72 -4.28 -10.96
N ASN A 146 -9.60 -3.30 -11.09
CA ASN A 146 -10.58 -3.19 -12.17
C ASN A 146 -10.07 -2.40 -13.38
N LEU A 147 -8.83 -1.90 -13.35
CA LEU A 147 -8.24 -1.22 -14.50
C LEU A 147 -8.01 -2.21 -15.67
N PRO A 148 -8.26 -1.77 -16.92
CA PRO A 148 -7.93 -2.57 -18.09
C PRO A 148 -6.42 -2.53 -18.33
N LEU A 149 -5.69 -3.52 -17.81
CA LEU A 149 -4.22 -3.58 -17.86
C LEU A 149 -3.66 -4.19 -19.16
N GLU A 150 -4.48 -4.85 -19.97
CA GLU A 150 -4.02 -5.60 -21.16
C GLU A 150 -3.78 -4.74 -22.41
N LYS A 151 -4.20 -3.46 -22.41
CA LYS A 151 -4.20 -2.59 -23.60
C LYS A 151 -3.68 -1.14 -23.45
N PRO A 152 -3.29 -0.60 -22.28
CA PRO A 152 -2.73 0.76 -22.22
C PRO A 152 -1.21 0.73 -22.46
N ASP A 153 -0.70 1.71 -23.19
CA ASP A 153 0.72 2.05 -23.14
C ASP A 153 1.12 2.47 -21.71
N ALA A 154 2.41 2.38 -21.38
CA ALA A 154 2.92 2.61 -20.03
C ALA A 154 2.58 4.02 -19.49
N GLU A 155 2.45 5.02 -20.36
CA GLU A 155 2.15 6.41 -19.98
C GLU A 155 0.67 6.59 -19.63
N THR A 156 -0.22 5.99 -20.41
CA THR A 156 -1.65 5.94 -20.09
C THR A 156 -1.92 5.22 -18.77
N LEU A 157 -1.16 4.14 -18.50
CA LEU A 157 -1.27 3.42 -17.24
C LEU A 157 -0.75 4.24 -16.07
N ARG A 158 0.42 4.90 -16.21
CA ARG A 158 0.95 5.84 -15.21
C ARG A 158 -0.05 6.93 -14.85
N ARG A 159 -0.65 7.58 -15.85
CA ARG A 159 -1.66 8.64 -15.62
C ARG A 159 -2.86 8.12 -14.83
N LYS A 160 -3.45 6.99 -15.25
CA LYS A 160 -4.58 6.38 -14.53
C LYS A 160 -4.23 6.05 -13.08
N LEU A 161 -3.01 5.56 -12.84
CA LEU A 161 -2.54 5.24 -11.49
C LEU A 161 -2.23 6.49 -10.66
N ALA A 162 -1.79 7.58 -11.29
CA ALA A 162 -1.62 8.87 -10.64
C ALA A 162 -2.97 9.47 -10.23
N ASP A 163 -4.01 9.36 -11.06
CA ASP A 163 -5.37 9.82 -10.72
C ASP A 163 -5.93 9.09 -9.48
N LEU A 164 -5.55 7.82 -9.28
CA LEU A 164 -5.93 7.07 -8.06
C LEU A 164 -5.31 7.63 -6.77
N SER A 165 -4.25 8.44 -6.87
CA SER A 165 -3.66 9.10 -5.71
C SER A 165 -4.65 10.03 -5.01
N GLU A 166 -5.55 10.69 -5.76
CA GLU A 166 -6.57 11.59 -5.22
C GLU A 166 -7.59 10.86 -4.33
N LEU A 167 -7.89 9.60 -4.66
CA LEU A 167 -8.77 8.75 -3.86
C LEU A 167 -8.10 8.31 -2.55
N SER A 168 -6.78 8.12 -2.58
CA SER A 168 -6.01 7.75 -1.39
C SER A 168 -5.73 8.95 -0.46
N SER A 169 -5.53 10.13 -1.05
CA SER A 169 -5.13 11.34 -0.33
C SER A 169 -6.28 12.00 0.42
N GLY A 170 -7.54 11.77 0.01
CA GLY A 170 -8.78 12.08 0.74
C GLY A 170 -8.66 13.31 1.63
N VAL A 171 -8.84 14.49 1.02
CA VAL A 171 -8.81 15.85 1.60
C VAL A 171 -8.96 15.85 3.12
N ALA A 172 -7.87 16.22 3.82
CA ALA A 172 -7.90 16.49 5.25
C ALA A 172 -8.83 17.69 5.52
N GLY A 173 -10.08 17.39 5.81
CA GLY A 173 -11.14 18.36 6.04
C GLY A 173 -12.07 17.92 7.17
N ALA A 174 -11.50 17.57 8.32
CA ALA A 174 -12.24 17.47 9.57
C ALA A 174 -11.36 18.04 10.69
N ILE A 175 -11.31 19.38 10.75
CA ILE A 175 -10.97 20.07 11.99
C ILE A 175 -12.11 19.72 12.95
N CYS A 176 -11.89 18.74 13.81
CA CYS A 176 -12.68 18.59 15.03
C CYS A 176 -12.27 19.73 15.97
N THR A 177 -12.82 20.93 15.74
CA THR A 177 -12.88 21.94 16.79
C THR A 177 -13.86 21.44 17.83
N HIS A 178 -13.33 20.89 18.92
CA HIS A 178 -14.10 20.76 20.15
C HIS A 178 -14.43 22.18 20.66
N PRO A 179 -15.70 22.55 20.87
CA PRO A 179 -16.00 23.68 21.73
C PRO A 179 -15.71 23.24 23.16
N SER A 180 -14.61 23.73 23.72
CA SER A 180 -14.38 23.68 25.16
C SER A 180 -15.36 24.65 25.82
N ASP A 181 -16.50 24.12 26.25
CA ASP A 181 -17.30 24.73 27.31
C ASP A 181 -16.47 24.68 28.60
N HIS A 182 -16.03 25.85 29.07
CA HIS A 182 -15.71 26.05 30.48
C HIS A 182 -15.90 27.53 30.88
N ALA A 183 -16.96 27.71 31.68
CA ALA A 183 -17.21 28.74 32.72
C ALA A 183 -17.34 30.21 32.32
#